data_AF-A0A9X2S5I6-F1
#
_entry.id   AF-A0A9X2S5I6-F1
#
_cell.length_a   1.000
_cell.length_b   1.000
_cell.length_c   1.000
_cell.angle_alpha   90.00
_cell.angle_beta   90.00
_cell.angle_gamma   90.00
#
_symmetry.space_group_name_H-M   'P 1'
#
loop_
_entity.id
_entity.type
_entity.pdbx_description
1 polymer ?
#
loop_
_entity_poly.entity_id
_entity_poly.type
_entity_poly.pdbx_seq_one_letter_code
_entity_poly.pdbx_strand_id
1 'polypeptide(L)'
;MLFEDYESTGLVYHIADINDLKEILEKGIRYNDKSTYLNRYLEFHKFFDLLKPDYIPNWVIREKAIFASMNFKKDHYFHSHSVVLGLKVDIEKCWIANENLANCLYEPLVLQKIEEFVDAKKYIENIGVEKGREYWETSLSFIDNLSKRKDMMKDYDEEVLIFHPIEVRDIVPLYIVSDHKMLTIDEWKKIFKEQT
;
A
#
# COMPACT_ATOMS: atom_id res chain seq x y z
N MET A 1 1.39 -16.77 -2.90
CA MET A 1 1.00 -15.95 -1.76
C MET A 1 1.72 -16.40 -0.50
N LEU A 2 2.15 -15.42 0.30
CA LEU A 2 2.90 -15.57 1.54
C LEU A 2 1.95 -15.88 2.71
N PHE A 3 0.79 -15.22 2.72
CA PHE A 3 -0.25 -15.40 3.73
C PHE A 3 -1.45 -16.16 3.14
N GLU A 4 -2.36 -16.58 4.01
CA GLU A 4 -3.66 -17.13 3.61
C GLU A 4 -4.51 -16.05 2.92
N ASP A 5 -5.49 -16.49 2.12
CA ASP A 5 -6.35 -15.60 1.34
C ASP A 5 -7.24 -14.72 2.25
N TYR A 6 -7.66 -13.56 1.74
CA TYR A 6 -8.58 -12.68 2.45
C TYR A 6 -9.89 -13.40 2.82
N GLU A 7 -10.41 -14.30 1.98
CA GLU A 7 -11.63 -15.06 2.29
C GLU A 7 -11.48 -15.94 3.55
N SER A 8 -10.26 -16.37 3.88
CA SER A 8 -9.97 -17.15 5.09
C SER A 8 -9.68 -16.27 6.30
N THR A 9 -8.96 -15.17 6.09
CA THR A 9 -8.40 -14.37 7.20
C THR A 9 -9.25 -13.15 7.57
N GLY A 10 -9.94 -12.57 6.59
CA GLY A 10 -10.57 -11.26 6.70
C GLY A 10 -9.58 -10.11 6.89
N LEU A 11 -8.30 -10.30 6.55
CA LEU A 11 -7.22 -9.33 6.77
C LEU A 11 -6.60 -8.85 5.46
N VAL A 12 -6.27 -7.56 5.43
CA VAL A 12 -5.32 -6.98 4.46
C VAL A 12 -4.02 -6.64 5.19
N TYR A 13 -2.92 -6.52 4.47
CA TYR A 13 -1.59 -6.42 5.07
C TYR A 13 -0.97 -5.06 4.82
N HIS A 14 -0.70 -4.33 5.90
CA HIS A 14 -0.04 -3.03 5.88
C HIS A 14 1.39 -3.15 6.39
N ILE A 15 2.31 -2.46 5.72
CA ILE A 15 3.71 -2.38 6.10
C ILE A 15 3.95 -1.01 6.72
N ALA A 16 4.47 -0.99 7.94
CA ALA A 16 4.83 0.23 8.65
C ALA A 16 6.29 0.19 9.11
N ASP A 17 6.88 1.35 9.34
CA ASP A 17 8.18 1.45 10.00
C ASP A 17 8.06 0.94 11.45
N ILE A 18 9.06 0.18 11.92
CA ILE A 18 9.05 -0.37 13.28
C ILE A 18 8.99 0.73 14.36
N ASN A 19 9.50 1.93 14.08
CA ASN A 19 9.45 3.06 15.01
C ASN A 19 8.03 3.60 15.20
N ASP A 20 7.15 3.41 14.21
CA ASP A 20 5.75 3.84 14.27
C ASP A 20 4.87 2.83 15.02
N LEU A 21 5.36 1.59 15.23
CA LEU A 21 4.57 0.49 15.80
C LEU A 21 3.95 0.85 17.16
N LYS A 22 4.68 1.56 18.02
CA LYS A 22 4.14 1.99 19.32
C LYS A 22 2.92 2.89 19.15
N GLU A 23 3.03 3.91 18.31
CA GLU A 23 1.94 4.84 18.08
C GLU A 23 0.74 4.16 17.43
N ILE A 24 0.99 3.28 16.45
CA ILE A 24 -0.05 2.48 15.81
C ILE A 24 -0.82 1.62 16.82
N LEU A 25 -0.12 0.97 17.75
CA LEU A 25 -0.75 0.14 18.78
C LEU A 25 -1.44 0.92 19.89
N GLU A 26 -1.08 2.19 20.09
CA GLU A 26 -1.71 3.06 21.09
C GLU A 26 -2.89 3.86 20.53
N LYS A 27 -2.84 4.24 19.26
CA LYS A 27 -3.77 5.23 18.66
C LYS A 27 -4.46 4.78 17.38
N GLY A 28 -4.07 3.63 16.82
CA GLY A 28 -4.54 3.17 15.52
C GLY A 28 -3.85 3.88 14.36
N ILE A 29 -4.35 3.66 13.15
CA ILE A 29 -3.85 4.29 11.93
C ILE A 29 -4.84 5.35 11.48
N ARG A 30 -4.38 6.60 11.37
CA ARG A 30 -5.22 7.72 10.97
C ARG A 30 -5.36 7.78 9.45
N TYR A 31 -6.58 7.97 8.98
CA TYR A 31 -6.86 8.29 7.58
C TYR A 31 -6.44 9.73 7.27
N ASN A 32 -5.94 9.96 6.05
CA ASN A 32 -5.47 11.27 5.60
C ASN A 32 -4.39 11.89 6.51
N ASP A 33 -3.58 11.03 7.15
CA ASP A 33 -2.43 11.45 7.92
C ASP A 33 -1.16 11.17 7.09
N LYS A 34 -0.67 12.22 6.41
CA LYS A 34 0.55 12.19 5.60
C LYS A 34 1.72 12.89 6.29
N SER A 35 1.68 12.98 7.63
CA SER A 35 2.70 13.66 8.43
C SER A 35 4.14 13.17 8.16
N THR A 36 4.31 11.90 7.76
CA THR A 36 5.60 11.30 7.39
C THR A 36 5.97 11.44 5.90
N TYR A 37 5.05 11.88 5.02
CA TYR A 37 5.18 11.85 3.55
C TYR A 37 5.24 13.22 2.87
N LEU A 38 5.18 14.30 3.66
CA LEU A 38 4.71 15.64 3.29
C LEU A 38 5.36 16.31 2.07
N ASN A 39 6.51 15.85 1.56
CA ASN A 39 7.17 16.49 0.41
C ASN A 39 7.54 15.59 -0.78
N ARG A 40 7.66 14.27 -0.65
CA ARG A 40 8.15 13.41 -1.77
C ARG A 40 7.07 12.59 -2.45
N TYR A 41 6.10 12.10 -1.70
CA TYR A 41 5.05 11.21 -2.22
C TYR A 41 3.74 11.94 -2.52
N LEU A 42 3.56 13.16 -1.98
CA LEU A 42 2.30 13.89 -2.14
C LEU A 42 2.03 14.25 -3.61
N GLU A 43 3.03 14.73 -4.34
CA GLU A 43 2.87 15.05 -5.77
C GLU A 43 2.63 13.80 -6.62
N PHE A 44 3.24 12.68 -6.23
CA PHE A 44 3.01 11.39 -6.86
C PHE A 44 1.55 10.96 -6.73
N HIS A 45 0.96 11.03 -5.54
CA HIS A 45 -0.45 10.67 -5.37
C HIS A 45 -1.39 11.66 -6.07
N LYS A 46 -1.11 12.96 -5.99
CA LYS A 46 -1.88 13.99 -6.69
C LYS A 46 -1.88 13.80 -8.20
N PHE A 47 -0.77 13.35 -8.77
CA PHE A 47 -0.69 13.03 -10.19
C PHE A 47 -1.76 12.01 -10.61
N PHE A 48 -1.93 10.92 -9.83
CA PHE A 48 -3.01 9.96 -10.10
C PHE A 48 -4.37 10.58 -9.85
N ASP A 49 -4.58 11.31 -8.75
CA ASP A 49 -5.89 11.90 -8.43
C ASP A 49 -6.40 12.85 -9.54
N LEU A 50 -5.50 13.56 -10.23
CA LEU A 50 -5.82 14.41 -11.38
C LEU A 50 -6.28 13.63 -12.63
N LEU A 51 -5.91 12.35 -12.73
CA LEU A 51 -6.24 11.48 -13.86
C LEU A 51 -7.42 10.55 -13.56
N LYS A 52 -8.02 10.66 -12.36
CA LYS A 52 -9.15 9.84 -11.93
C LYS A 52 -10.40 10.18 -12.76
N PRO A 53 -11.01 9.21 -13.45
CA PRO A 53 -12.22 9.44 -14.23
C PRO A 53 -13.45 9.65 -13.33
N ASP A 54 -14.44 10.38 -13.85
CA ASP A 54 -15.62 10.82 -13.10
C ASP A 54 -16.53 9.68 -12.60
N TYR A 55 -16.46 8.49 -13.22
CA TYR A 55 -17.23 7.33 -12.78
C TYR A 55 -16.70 6.70 -11.49
N ILE A 56 -15.42 6.96 -11.14
CA ILE A 56 -14.87 6.51 -9.86
C ILE A 56 -15.38 7.44 -8.76
N PRO A 57 -15.93 6.90 -7.65
CA PRO A 57 -16.53 7.72 -6.61
C PRO A 57 -15.60 8.84 -6.09
N ASN A 58 -16.19 10.00 -5.76
CA ASN A 58 -15.43 11.18 -5.31
C ASN A 58 -14.73 11.00 -3.97
N TRP A 59 -15.11 10.00 -3.17
CA TRP A 59 -14.44 9.67 -1.92
C TRP A 59 -13.15 8.86 -2.13
N VAL A 60 -12.94 8.27 -3.32
CA VAL A 60 -11.70 7.58 -3.70
C VAL A 60 -10.68 8.64 -4.09
N ILE A 61 -9.81 9.00 -3.15
CA ILE A 61 -8.76 10.02 -3.32
C ILE A 61 -7.43 9.43 -2.84
N ARG A 62 -6.58 8.99 -3.76
CA ARG A 62 -5.33 8.26 -3.50
C ARG A 62 -4.44 9.00 -2.50
N GLU A 63 -4.34 10.33 -2.59
CA GLU A 63 -3.52 11.13 -1.67
C GLU A 63 -3.90 10.96 -0.20
N LYS A 64 -5.12 10.49 0.10
CA LYS A 64 -5.64 10.34 1.47
C LYS A 64 -5.61 8.90 1.97
N ALA A 65 -5.41 7.93 1.09
CA ALA A 65 -5.53 6.51 1.41
C ALA A 65 -4.46 6.03 2.39
N ILE A 66 -4.83 5.05 3.22
CA ILE A 66 -3.88 4.12 3.85
C ILE A 66 -3.64 2.99 2.86
N PHE A 67 -2.39 2.62 2.64
CA PHE A 67 -2.00 1.59 1.67
C PHE A 67 -1.80 0.24 2.35
N ALA A 68 -2.36 -0.81 1.79
CA ALA A 68 -2.15 -2.18 2.20
C ALA A 68 -2.12 -3.09 0.95
N SER A 69 -1.92 -4.38 1.13
CA SER A 69 -2.00 -5.39 0.07
C SER A 69 -2.95 -6.51 0.49
N MET A 70 -3.57 -7.19 -0.48
CA MET A 70 -4.39 -8.37 -0.17
C MET A 70 -3.50 -9.54 0.23
N ASN A 71 -2.31 -9.64 -0.36
CA ASN A 71 -1.30 -10.60 0.00
C ASN A 71 0.08 -10.14 -0.49
N PHE A 72 1.08 -10.99 -0.31
CA PHE A 72 2.39 -10.82 -0.94
C PHE A 72 2.82 -12.11 -1.61
N LYS A 73 3.72 -12.03 -2.60
CA LYS A 73 4.37 -13.22 -3.15
C LYS A 73 5.31 -13.83 -2.11
N LYS A 74 5.60 -15.13 -2.22
CA LYS A 74 6.44 -15.84 -1.23
C LYS A 74 7.89 -15.34 -1.22
N ASP A 75 8.33 -14.81 -2.36
CA ASP A 75 9.62 -14.20 -2.61
C ASP A 75 9.59 -12.67 -2.50
N HIS A 76 8.51 -12.09 -1.96
CA HIS A 76 8.43 -10.65 -1.75
C HIS A 76 9.53 -10.16 -0.80
N TYR A 77 10.19 -9.07 -1.19
CA TYR A 77 11.27 -8.47 -0.43
C TYR A 77 10.75 -7.26 0.34
N PHE A 78 10.55 -7.44 1.64
CA PHE A 78 10.19 -6.34 2.53
C PHE A 78 11.42 -5.49 2.85
N HIS A 79 11.20 -4.18 2.97
CA HIS A 79 12.20 -3.29 3.55
C HIS A 79 12.51 -3.69 4.99
N SER A 80 13.78 -3.62 5.36
CA SER A 80 14.20 -3.91 6.73
C SER A 80 13.66 -2.86 7.71
N HIS A 81 13.68 -3.22 8.99
CA HIS A 81 13.14 -2.39 10.08
C HIS A 81 11.66 -2.03 9.89
N SER A 82 10.90 -2.96 9.31
CA SER A 82 9.46 -2.82 9.09
C SER A 82 8.69 -3.81 9.95
N VAL A 83 7.42 -3.52 10.18
CA VAL A 83 6.44 -4.42 10.78
C VAL A 83 5.35 -4.75 9.75
N VAL A 84 5.00 -6.03 9.65
CA VAL A 84 3.83 -6.47 8.89
C VAL A 84 2.63 -6.52 9.82
N LEU A 85 1.61 -5.73 9.50
CA LEU A 85 0.36 -5.62 10.25
C LEU A 85 -0.78 -6.23 9.44
N GLY A 86 -1.55 -7.12 10.03
CA GLY A 86 -2.86 -7.53 9.53
C GLY A 86 -3.92 -6.54 9.98
N LEU A 87 -4.71 -6.02 9.05
CA LEU A 87 -5.75 -5.03 9.29
C LEU A 87 -7.13 -5.60 8.95
N LYS A 88 -8.10 -5.40 9.84
CA LYS A 88 -9.52 -5.54 9.51
C LYS A 88 -10.02 -4.21 8.98
N VAL A 89 -10.68 -4.25 7.82
CA VAL A 89 -11.10 -3.05 7.10
C VAL A 89 -12.59 -3.09 6.76
N ASP A 90 -13.17 -1.90 6.62
CA ASP A 90 -14.51 -1.71 6.06
C ASP A 90 -14.39 -1.73 4.52
N ILE A 91 -14.71 -2.89 3.93
CA ILE A 91 -14.53 -3.12 2.49
C ILE A 91 -15.37 -2.19 1.60
N GLU A 92 -16.45 -1.59 2.12
CA GLU A 92 -17.24 -0.60 1.38
C GLU A 92 -16.48 0.72 1.19
N LYS A 93 -15.43 0.95 2.00
CA LYS A 93 -14.54 2.12 1.96
C LYS A 93 -13.13 1.74 1.50
N CYS A 94 -13.02 0.70 0.69
CA CYS A 94 -11.76 0.26 0.11
C CYS A 94 -11.84 0.18 -1.42
N TRP A 95 -10.70 0.44 -2.04
CA TRP A 95 -10.52 0.36 -3.49
C TRP A 95 -9.26 -0.45 -3.81
N ILE A 96 -9.28 -1.22 -4.87
CA ILE A 96 -8.16 -2.06 -5.31
C ILE A 96 -7.62 -1.49 -6.62
N ALA A 97 -6.30 -1.35 -6.70
CA ALA A 97 -5.62 -0.89 -7.90
C ALA A 97 -4.35 -1.71 -8.18
N ASN A 98 -3.77 -1.53 -9.37
CA ASN A 98 -2.54 -2.21 -9.77
C ASN A 98 -1.32 -1.32 -9.48
N GLU A 99 -0.58 -1.67 -8.43
CA GLU A 99 0.61 -0.97 -7.95
C GLU A 99 1.71 -0.91 -9.02
N ASN A 100 1.82 -1.91 -9.92
CA ASN A 100 2.80 -1.89 -11.01
C ASN A 100 2.67 -0.64 -11.90
N LEU A 101 1.44 -0.21 -12.17
CA LEU A 101 1.16 0.98 -12.97
C LEU A 101 1.54 2.26 -12.21
N ALA A 102 1.47 2.23 -10.88
CA ALA A 102 1.91 3.33 -10.04
C ALA A 102 3.44 3.39 -9.94
N ASN A 103 4.07 2.26 -9.62
CA ASN A 103 5.50 2.16 -9.33
C ASN A 103 6.37 2.56 -10.51
N CYS A 104 6.01 2.21 -11.74
CA CYS A 104 6.79 2.61 -12.92
C CYS A 104 6.78 4.14 -13.19
N LEU A 105 5.92 4.92 -12.51
CA LEU A 105 5.88 6.37 -12.64
C LEU A 105 6.60 7.10 -11.49
N TYR A 106 6.97 6.41 -10.41
CA TYR A 106 7.50 7.06 -9.22
C TYR A 106 8.85 7.75 -9.49
N GLU A 107 9.87 7.00 -9.93
CA GLU A 107 11.17 7.58 -10.22
C GLU A 107 11.11 8.65 -11.32
N PRO A 108 10.42 8.44 -12.46
CA PRO A 108 10.30 9.48 -13.47
C PRO A 108 9.63 10.78 -12.95
N LEU A 109 8.61 10.66 -12.08
CA LEU A 109 7.94 11.83 -11.48
C LEU A 109 8.85 12.63 -10.54
N VAL A 110 9.79 11.96 -9.86
CA VAL A 110 10.80 12.62 -9.01
C VAL A 110 11.92 13.21 -9.86
N LEU A 111 12.46 12.44 -10.81
CA LEU A 111 13.64 12.78 -11.59
C LEU A 111 13.38 13.87 -12.64
N GLN A 112 12.16 14.03 -13.16
CA GLN A 112 11.81 15.07 -14.14
C GLN A 112 12.13 16.52 -13.68
N LYS A 113 12.39 16.72 -12.38
CA LYS A 113 12.75 18.01 -11.79
C LYS A 113 14.26 18.30 -11.80
N ILE A 114 15.07 17.34 -12.24
CA ILE A 114 16.53 17.40 -12.25
C ILE A 114 16.97 17.54 -13.73
N GLU A 115 17.82 18.53 -14.02
CA GLU A 115 18.19 18.92 -15.39
C GLU A 115 18.82 17.76 -16.18
N GLU A 116 19.64 16.94 -15.54
CA GLU A 116 20.30 15.78 -16.14
C GLU A 116 19.32 14.68 -16.59
N PHE A 117 18.06 14.68 -16.12
CA PHE A 117 17.05 13.67 -16.41
C PHE A 117 15.91 14.21 -17.28
N VAL A 118 16.23 15.03 -18.29
CA VAL A 118 15.24 15.63 -19.21
C VAL A 118 14.29 14.61 -19.85
N ASP A 119 14.74 13.37 -20.08
CA ASP A 119 13.91 12.32 -20.67
C ASP A 119 12.87 11.75 -19.71
N ALA A 120 13.05 11.89 -18.38
CA ALA A 120 12.02 11.55 -17.40
C ALA A 120 10.78 12.46 -17.56
N LYS A 121 10.99 13.76 -17.84
CA LYS A 121 9.91 14.70 -18.13
C LYS A 121 9.13 14.28 -19.39
N LYS A 122 9.85 13.97 -20.48
CA LYS A 122 9.22 13.49 -21.73
C LYS A 122 8.46 12.18 -21.50
N TYR A 123 8.99 11.28 -20.67
CA TYR A 123 8.31 10.04 -20.31
C TYR A 123 6.97 10.32 -19.62
N ILE A 124 6.94 11.22 -18.64
CA ILE A 124 5.69 11.58 -17.94
C ILE A 124 4.68 12.23 -18.88
N GLU A 125 5.12 13.15 -19.74
CA GLU A 125 4.25 13.86 -20.69
C GLU A 125 3.64 12.93 -21.74
N ASN A 126 4.37 11.90 -22.19
CA ASN A 126 3.92 11.01 -23.27
C ASN A 126 3.27 9.72 -22.76
N ILE A 127 3.86 9.08 -21.75
CA ILE A 127 3.50 7.73 -21.29
C ILE A 127 2.88 7.78 -19.88
N GLY A 128 3.36 8.68 -19.03
CA GLY A 128 2.89 8.77 -17.64
C GLY A 128 1.40 9.04 -17.52
N VAL A 129 0.85 9.94 -18.36
CA VAL A 129 -0.59 10.26 -18.37
C VAL A 129 -1.44 9.05 -18.78
N GLU A 130 -0.99 8.28 -19.78
CA GLU A 130 -1.68 7.07 -20.22
C GLU A 130 -1.70 6.03 -19.09
N LYS A 131 -0.54 5.76 -18.49
CA LYS A 131 -0.42 4.82 -17.36
C LYS A 131 -1.23 5.24 -16.14
N GLY A 132 -1.26 6.54 -15.85
CA GLY A 132 -2.08 7.07 -14.75
C GLY A 132 -3.59 6.94 -14.98
N ARG A 133 -4.05 6.96 -16.24
CA ARG A 133 -5.45 6.64 -16.59
C ARG A 133 -5.70 5.15 -16.52
N GLU A 134 -4.82 4.34 -17.10
CA GLU A 134 -4.89 2.88 -17.07
C GLU A 134 -4.95 2.35 -15.63
N TYR A 135 -4.19 2.97 -14.72
CA TYR A 135 -4.23 2.71 -13.29
C TYR A 135 -5.66 2.75 -12.74
N TRP A 136 -6.41 3.82 -13.04
CA TRP A 136 -7.79 3.96 -12.60
C TRP A 136 -8.76 3.08 -13.38
N GLU A 137 -8.60 2.96 -14.69
CA GLU A 137 -9.46 2.14 -15.54
C GLU A 137 -9.39 0.65 -15.22
N THR A 138 -8.24 0.19 -14.72
CA THR A 138 -8.04 -1.20 -14.29
C THR A 138 -8.34 -1.41 -12.80
N SER A 139 -8.51 -0.34 -12.02
CA SER A 139 -8.91 -0.40 -10.62
C SER A 139 -10.41 -0.74 -10.44
N LEU A 140 -10.81 -1.10 -9.22
CA LEU A 140 -12.18 -1.48 -8.89
C LEU A 140 -12.43 -1.39 -7.38
N SER A 141 -13.71 -1.40 -6.98
CA SER A 141 -14.07 -1.48 -5.57
C SER A 141 -13.57 -2.80 -4.95
N PHE A 142 -13.29 -2.79 -3.65
CA PHE A 142 -12.90 -4.02 -2.95
C PHE A 142 -13.96 -5.12 -3.09
N ILE A 143 -15.24 -4.76 -2.97
CA ILE A 143 -16.38 -5.68 -3.12
C ILE A 143 -16.40 -6.32 -4.51
N ASP A 144 -16.22 -5.52 -5.57
CA ASP A 144 -16.14 -6.06 -6.92
C ASP A 144 -14.94 -6.99 -7.07
N ASN A 145 -13.82 -6.67 -6.41
CA ASN A 145 -12.63 -7.50 -6.45
C ASN A 145 -12.84 -8.86 -5.79
N LEU A 146 -13.60 -8.95 -4.70
CA LEU A 146 -13.94 -10.25 -4.10
C LEU A 146 -14.65 -11.20 -5.09
N SER A 147 -15.39 -10.66 -6.05
CA SER A 147 -16.04 -11.47 -7.10
C SER A 147 -15.14 -11.67 -8.33
N LYS A 148 -14.43 -10.63 -8.77
CA LYS A 148 -13.64 -10.64 -10.03
C LYS A 148 -12.21 -11.17 -9.86
N ARG A 149 -11.71 -11.14 -8.64
CA ARG A 149 -10.36 -11.55 -8.22
C ARG A 149 -9.25 -11.03 -9.12
N LYS A 150 -9.24 -9.70 -9.39
CA LYS A 150 -8.16 -9.08 -10.19
C LYS A 150 -6.80 -9.21 -9.50
N ASP A 151 -6.79 -9.18 -8.16
CA ASP A 151 -5.63 -9.46 -7.31
C ASP A 151 -4.95 -10.82 -7.60
N MET A 152 -5.68 -11.78 -8.17
CA MET A 152 -5.14 -13.09 -8.52
C MET A 152 -4.70 -13.21 -9.98
N MET A 153 -4.90 -12.16 -10.78
CA MET A 153 -4.49 -12.15 -12.18
C MET A 153 -2.98 -11.99 -12.31
N LYS A 154 -2.42 -12.59 -13.35
CA LYS A 154 -1.02 -12.41 -13.69
C LYS A 154 -0.74 -10.93 -13.98
N ASP A 155 0.36 -10.41 -13.42
CA ASP A 155 0.85 -9.04 -13.60
C ASP A 155 -0.02 -7.93 -12.95
N TYR A 156 -1.02 -8.31 -12.16
CA TYR A 156 -1.75 -7.41 -11.28
C TYR A 156 -1.11 -7.46 -9.88
N ASP A 157 -0.29 -6.47 -9.56
CA ASP A 157 0.29 -6.34 -8.22
C ASP A 157 -0.67 -5.47 -7.42
N GLU A 158 -1.49 -6.08 -6.56
CA GLU A 158 -2.60 -5.37 -5.96
C GLU A 158 -2.17 -4.47 -4.81
N GLU A 159 -2.64 -3.23 -4.84
CA GLU A 159 -2.65 -2.36 -3.68
C GLU A 159 -4.11 -2.10 -3.25
N VAL A 160 -4.31 -2.14 -1.94
CA VAL A 160 -5.55 -1.80 -1.26
C VAL A 160 -5.45 -0.35 -0.79
N LEU A 161 -6.31 0.49 -1.32
CA LEU A 161 -6.52 1.86 -0.88
C LEU A 161 -7.64 1.88 0.16
N ILE A 162 -7.31 2.21 1.40
CA ILE A 162 -8.26 2.25 2.52
C ILE A 162 -8.61 3.70 2.85
N PHE A 163 -9.91 4.02 2.84
CA PHE A 163 -10.44 5.39 2.98
C PHE A 163 -11.16 5.62 4.32
N HIS A 164 -10.69 4.96 5.38
CA HIS A 164 -11.18 5.14 6.73
C HIS A 164 -10.04 4.89 7.74
N PRO A 165 -10.10 5.46 8.96
CA PRO A 165 -9.11 5.16 10.00
C PRO A 165 -9.22 3.70 10.45
N ILE A 166 -8.11 3.13 10.91
CA ILE A 166 -8.07 1.78 11.49
C ILE A 166 -7.95 1.90 13.01
N GLU A 167 -8.95 1.38 13.71
CA GLU A 167 -8.97 1.34 15.18
C GLU A 167 -7.95 0.31 15.70
N VAL A 168 -7.38 0.55 16.89
CA VAL A 168 -6.38 -0.34 17.50
C VAL A 168 -6.82 -1.81 17.56
N ARG A 169 -8.10 -2.05 17.87
CA ARG A 169 -8.67 -3.41 17.96
C ARG A 169 -8.69 -4.18 16.64
N ASP A 170 -8.56 -3.45 15.53
CA ASP A 170 -8.63 -3.95 14.16
C ASP A 170 -7.22 -4.13 13.55
N ILE A 171 -6.18 -4.00 14.38
CA ILE A 171 -4.76 -4.14 14.01
C ILE A 171 -4.15 -5.35 14.72
N VAL A 172 -3.48 -6.20 13.94
CA VAL A 172 -2.77 -7.37 14.46
C VAL A 172 -1.32 -7.35 13.96
N PRO A 173 -0.33 -7.17 14.84
CA PRO A 173 1.06 -7.36 14.46
C PRO A 173 1.35 -8.82 14.13
N LEU A 174 1.85 -9.08 12.93
CA LEU A 174 2.10 -10.44 12.46
C LEU A 174 3.59 -10.76 12.45
N TYR A 175 4.40 -9.88 11.86
CA TYR A 175 5.82 -10.10 11.69
C TYR A 175 6.65 -8.86 11.93
N ILE A 176 7.87 -9.06 12.44
CA ILE A 176 8.95 -8.07 12.44
C ILE A 176 9.93 -8.43 11.32
N VAL A 177 10.21 -7.46 10.45
CA VAL A 177 11.19 -7.57 9.37
C VAL A 177 12.45 -6.84 9.77
N SER A 178 13.55 -7.59 9.83
CA SER A 178 14.92 -7.12 10.02
C SER A 178 15.74 -7.38 8.75
N ASP A 179 16.95 -6.84 8.68
CA ASP A 179 17.85 -6.97 7.51
C ASP A 179 18.02 -8.40 6.98
N HIS A 180 17.89 -9.41 7.84
CA HIS A 180 18.18 -10.80 7.49
C HIS A 180 17.04 -11.77 7.79
N LYS A 181 15.99 -11.32 8.49
CA LYS A 181 14.94 -12.22 9.00
C LYS A 181 13.59 -11.52 9.05
N MET A 182 12.57 -12.26 8.65
CA MET A 182 11.17 -12.01 8.97
C MET A 182 10.78 -13.00 10.08
N LEU A 183 10.40 -12.49 11.24
CA LEU A 183 10.03 -13.29 12.41
C LEU A 183 8.60 -13.00 12.80
N THR A 184 7.84 -14.02 13.15
CA THR A 184 6.56 -13.80 13.83
C THR A 184 6.78 -13.08 15.17
N ILE A 185 5.74 -12.42 15.67
CA ILE A 185 5.82 -11.76 16.99
C ILE A 185 6.23 -12.74 18.10
N ASP A 186 5.73 -13.97 18.06
CA ASP A 186 6.03 -14.98 19.07
C ASP A 186 7.47 -15.51 18.97
N GLU A 187 7.97 -15.75 17.75
CA GLU A 187 9.38 -16.10 17.54
C GLU A 187 10.31 -14.98 18.03
N TRP A 188 9.97 -13.72 17.73
CA TRP A 188 10.74 -12.57 18.20
C TRP A 188 10.75 -12.53 19.74
N LYS A 189 9.58 -12.62 20.38
CA LYS A 189 9.49 -12.65 21.85
C LYS A 189 10.28 -13.80 22.46
N LYS A 190 10.26 -14.99 21.85
CA LYS A 190 11.00 -16.16 22.34
C LYS A 190 12.51 -15.90 22.36
N ILE A 191 13.07 -15.36 21.27
CA ILE A 191 14.51 -15.08 21.16
C ILE A 191 15.00 -14.16 22.28
N PHE A 192 14.22 -13.14 22.66
CA PHE A 192 14.62 -12.16 23.67
C PHE A 192 14.18 -12.51 25.09
N LYS A 193 13.17 -13.38 25.26
CA LYS A 193 12.76 -13.90 26.57
C LYS A 193 13.77 -14.90 27.14
N GLU A 194 14.46 -15.66 26.28
CA GLU A 194 15.49 -16.63 26.70
C GLU A 194 16.81 -15.97 27.14
N GLN A 195 16.90 -14.64 27.09
CA GLN A 195 18.10 -13.85 27.49
C GLN A 195 17.95 -13.14 28.85
N THR A 196 16.84 -13.33 29.55
CA THR A 196 16.56 -12.82 30.91
C THR A 196 16.24 -13.95 31.86
#